data_AF-A0A176WDF8-F1
#
_entry.id   AF-A0A176WDF8-F1
#
_cell.length_a   1.000
_cell.length_b   1.000
_cell.length_c   1.000
_cell.angle_alpha   90.00
_cell.angle_beta   90.00
_cell.angle_gamma   90.00
#
_symmetry.space_group_name_H-M   'P 1'
#
loop_
_entity.id
_entity.type
_entity.pdbx_description
1 polymer ?
#
loop_
_entity_poly.entity_id
_entity_poly.type
_entity_poly.pdbx_seq_one_letter_code
_entity_poly.pdbx_strand_id
1 'polypeptide(L)'
;MLPEGNGPLWPSAGSAQIPPLLNCTSKNVHYMHGGDRGMLGTTVLCVRKDDKVIVIGDGQVTLGSEIIKPNVRKVRRIGETVIGGFAGATADSFTLFERLENKLEEHPAVELAKAWRSDKYLRRLDAVMVVADSEISLTITGNGDVLEPYDGVIGIGSGGSYASAAARALIDLPNMDAETIALKSMKIAADCCIYTNHNFTIERLTSTTARSLEVDRDATKLSNPDLEATVGTALKEST
;
A
#
# COMPACT_ATOMS: atom_id res chain seq x y z
N MET A 1 -10.86 32.99 -63.55
CA MET A 1 -10.08 33.87 -62.65
C MET A 1 -10.82 33.91 -61.33
N LEU A 2 -10.30 33.21 -60.31
CA LEU A 2 -10.85 33.23 -58.95
C LEU A 2 -10.30 34.47 -58.22
N PRO A 3 -11.11 35.24 -57.49
CA PRO A 3 -10.61 36.09 -56.43
C PRO A 3 -10.74 35.40 -55.06
N GLU A 4 -9.79 35.74 -54.20
CA GLU A 4 -9.52 35.19 -52.88
C GLU A 4 -10.58 35.59 -51.83
N GLY A 5 -10.67 34.74 -50.79
CA GLY A 5 -10.85 35.21 -49.41
C GLY A 5 -12.28 35.36 -48.87
N ASN A 6 -12.72 34.40 -48.07
CA ASN A 6 -13.42 34.71 -46.80
C ASN A 6 -13.41 33.50 -45.86
N GLY A 7 -12.64 33.61 -44.77
CA GLY A 7 -12.66 32.71 -43.63
C GLY A 7 -13.85 32.99 -42.69
N PRO A 8 -14.01 32.21 -41.61
CA PRO A 8 -15.17 32.32 -40.73
C PRO A 8 -15.17 33.62 -39.92
N LEU A 9 -16.34 34.26 -39.90
CA LEU A 9 -16.69 35.45 -39.12
C LEU A 9 -16.52 35.19 -37.61
N TRP A 10 -15.45 35.72 -37.02
CA TRP A 10 -15.42 35.97 -35.57
C TRP A 10 -16.03 37.36 -35.31
N PRO A 11 -16.97 37.51 -34.36
CA PRO A 11 -17.52 38.81 -34.04
C PRO A 11 -16.45 39.71 -33.43
N SER A 12 -16.34 40.90 -34.00
CA SER A 12 -15.44 41.98 -33.59
C SER A 12 -15.69 42.44 -32.15
N ALA A 13 -14.58 42.72 -31.47
CA ALA A 13 -14.46 43.28 -30.13
C ALA A 13 -15.55 44.29 -29.75
N GLY A 14 -16.57 43.82 -29.04
CA GLY A 14 -17.45 44.61 -28.17
C GLY A 14 -17.06 44.31 -26.72
N SER A 15 -16.93 45.35 -25.92
CA SER A 15 -16.46 45.36 -24.52
C SER A 15 -17.31 44.49 -23.58
N ALA A 16 -17.17 43.18 -23.67
CA ALA A 16 -17.57 42.27 -22.62
C ALA A 16 -16.60 42.47 -21.45
N GLN A 17 -17.06 43.15 -20.40
CA GLN A 17 -16.43 43.09 -19.10
C GLN A 17 -16.32 41.61 -18.72
N ILE A 18 -15.12 41.05 -18.89
CA ILE A 18 -14.77 39.75 -18.35
C ILE A 18 -14.98 39.90 -16.84
N PRO A 19 -15.92 39.16 -16.21
CA PRO A 19 -16.04 39.21 -14.77
C PRO A 19 -14.66 38.83 -14.21
N PRO A 20 -14.10 39.59 -13.25
CA PRO A 20 -12.80 39.27 -12.70
C PRO A 20 -12.86 37.82 -12.26
N LEU A 21 -11.98 36.99 -12.84
CA LEU A 21 -11.88 35.57 -12.55
C LEU A 21 -12.05 35.43 -11.06
N LEU A 22 -13.16 34.81 -10.67
CA LEU A 22 -13.51 34.52 -9.29
C LEU A 22 -12.21 34.06 -8.66
N ASN A 23 -11.74 34.82 -7.68
CA ASN A 23 -10.53 34.53 -6.93
C ASN A 23 -10.76 33.21 -6.22
N CYS A 24 -10.62 32.12 -6.96
CA CYS A 24 -10.59 30.76 -6.50
C CYS A 24 -9.20 30.57 -5.91
N THR A 25 -8.89 31.37 -4.89
CA THR A 25 -8.07 30.90 -3.78
C THR A 25 -8.89 29.83 -3.08
N SER A 26 -9.05 28.68 -3.72
CA SER A 26 -9.20 27.44 -2.99
C SER A 26 -7.89 27.26 -2.23
N LYS A 27 -7.78 27.94 -1.08
CA LYS A 27 -6.74 27.68 -0.09
C LYS A 27 -6.79 26.25 0.46
N ASN A 28 -7.74 25.43 -0.01
CA ASN A 28 -7.98 24.06 0.42
C ASN A 28 -8.00 23.05 -0.74
N VAL A 29 -7.22 23.27 -1.80
CA VAL A 29 -6.68 22.12 -2.55
C VAL A 29 -5.26 21.93 -2.03
N HIS A 30 -5.14 21.14 -0.98
CA HIS A 30 -3.86 20.67 -0.44
C HIS A 30 -3.19 19.75 -1.48
N TYR A 31 -2.67 20.31 -2.57
CA TYR A 31 -1.59 19.66 -3.31
C TYR A 31 -0.32 19.80 -2.46
N MET A 32 -0.07 18.76 -1.66
CA MET A 32 1.17 18.11 -1.17
C MET A 32 2.55 18.82 -1.19
N HIS A 33 2.75 20.08 -1.57
CA HIS A 33 4.09 20.69 -1.62
C HIS A 33 4.04 22.20 -1.30
N GLY A 34 3.71 22.58 -0.06
CA GLY A 34 3.69 23.99 0.33
C GLY A 34 4.01 24.22 1.80
N GLY A 35 5.23 24.69 2.08
CA GLY A 35 5.59 25.38 3.32
C GLY A 35 6.51 24.58 4.24
N ASP A 36 7.78 24.97 4.26
CA ASP A 36 8.91 24.36 4.99
C ASP A 36 9.32 22.97 4.48
N ARG A 37 10.30 22.92 3.57
CA ARG A 37 10.76 21.65 2.95
C ARG A 37 11.59 20.85 3.95
N GLY A 38 10.90 20.22 4.90
CA GLY A 38 11.42 19.14 5.70
C GLY A 38 11.93 17.98 4.83
N MET A 39 12.39 16.92 5.47
CA MET A 39 12.94 15.76 4.78
C MET A 39 11.84 15.04 3.98
N LEU A 40 11.90 15.13 2.65
CA LEU A 40 10.97 14.53 1.69
C LEU A 40 11.48 13.14 1.24
N GLY A 41 10.58 12.16 1.23
CA GLY A 41 10.87 10.76 0.91
C GLY A 41 10.51 9.83 2.07
N THR A 42 10.27 8.54 1.86
CA THR A 42 10.35 7.73 0.64
C THR A 42 8.94 7.42 0.14
N THR A 43 8.83 6.95 -1.09
CA THR A 43 7.65 6.31 -1.67
C THR A 43 7.57 4.86 -1.21
N VAL A 44 6.42 4.47 -0.69
CA VAL A 44 6.12 3.09 -0.33
C VAL A 44 4.81 2.68 -0.97
N LEU A 45 4.77 1.49 -1.54
CA LEU A 45 3.61 0.88 -2.15
C LEU A 45 3.36 -0.49 -1.51
N CYS A 46 2.13 -0.74 -1.08
CA CYS A 46 1.62 -2.05 -0.72
C CYS A 46 0.67 -2.52 -1.81
N VAL A 47 0.88 -3.74 -2.30
CA VAL A 47 0.00 -4.40 -3.26
C VAL A 47 -0.38 -5.74 -2.69
N ARG A 48 -1.68 -5.97 -2.54
CA ARG A 48 -2.27 -7.27 -2.27
C ARG A 48 -2.91 -7.79 -3.54
N LYS A 49 -2.54 -9.01 -3.92
CA LYS A 49 -3.18 -9.74 -5.01
C LYS A 49 -3.08 -11.23 -4.73
N ASP A 50 -4.19 -11.93 -4.90
CA ASP A 50 -4.32 -13.36 -4.62
C ASP A 50 -3.86 -13.69 -3.17
N ASP A 51 -2.96 -14.64 -3.01
CA ASP A 51 -2.38 -15.09 -1.74
C ASP A 51 -1.08 -14.35 -1.39
N LYS A 52 -0.76 -13.22 -2.05
CA LYS A 52 0.50 -12.51 -1.84
C LYS A 52 0.29 -11.05 -1.47
N VAL A 53 1.07 -10.61 -0.49
CA VAL A 53 1.16 -9.21 -0.07
C VAL A 53 2.59 -8.75 -0.22
N ILE A 54 2.77 -7.67 -0.97
CA ILE A 54 4.08 -7.12 -1.28
C ILE A 54 4.10 -5.67 -0.80
N VAL A 55 5.06 -5.34 0.05
CA VAL A 55 5.38 -3.95 0.39
C VAL A 55 6.73 -3.63 -0.21
N ILE A 56 6.74 -2.63 -1.08
CA ILE A 56 7.93 -2.14 -1.77
C ILE A 56 8.14 -0.68 -1.40
N GLY A 57 9.39 -0.27 -1.21
CA GLY A 57 9.73 1.13 -0.95
C GLY A 57 11.00 1.53 -1.66
N ASP A 58 11.07 2.78 -2.09
CA ASP A 58 12.31 3.35 -2.61
C ASP A 58 13.24 3.81 -1.48
N GLY A 59 14.48 4.14 -1.83
CA GLY A 59 15.51 4.52 -0.87
C GLY A 59 15.84 6.00 -0.81
N GLN A 60 15.19 6.85 -1.61
CA GLN A 60 15.57 8.26 -1.72
C GLN A 60 15.07 9.09 -0.54
N VAL A 61 16.01 9.82 0.06
CA VAL A 61 15.71 10.86 1.04
C VAL A 61 16.31 12.17 0.55
N THR A 62 15.44 13.15 0.40
CA THR A 62 15.75 14.48 -0.15
C THR A 62 15.46 15.53 0.91
N LEU A 63 16.38 16.47 1.12
CA LEU A 63 16.15 17.63 1.98
C LEU A 63 16.21 18.88 1.11
N GLY A 64 15.12 19.64 1.07
CA GLY A 64 15.00 20.78 0.17
C GLY A 64 15.07 20.35 -1.29
N SER A 65 16.24 20.51 -1.90
CA SER A 65 16.53 20.16 -3.31
C SER A 65 17.71 19.20 -3.45
N GLU A 66 18.29 18.74 -2.35
CA GLU A 66 19.49 17.89 -2.35
C GLU A 66 19.14 16.47 -1.88
N ILE A 67 19.66 15.46 -2.60
CA ILE A 67 19.53 14.06 -2.23
C ILE A 67 20.58 13.76 -1.15
N ILE A 68 20.12 13.58 0.10
CA ILE A 68 21.01 13.25 1.23
C ILE A 68 21.45 11.80 1.15
N LYS A 69 20.51 10.89 0.87
CA LYS A 69 20.78 9.46 0.87
C LYS A 69 19.91 8.74 -0.15
N PRO A 70 20.50 7.94 -1.06
CA PRO A 70 19.74 7.20 -2.07
C PRO A 70 19.29 5.80 -1.61
N ASN A 71 19.83 5.29 -0.48
CA ASN A 71 19.71 3.88 -0.08
C ASN A 71 19.15 3.73 1.35
N VAL A 72 18.04 4.40 1.67
CA VAL A 72 17.33 4.20 2.94
C VAL A 72 16.41 3.00 2.85
N ARG A 73 16.29 2.22 3.93
CA ARG A 73 15.33 1.13 4.04
C ARG A 73 14.24 1.54 5.02
N LYS A 74 13.07 1.94 4.51
CA LYS A 74 11.88 2.29 5.33
C LYS A 74 10.78 1.22 5.29
N VAL A 75 11.05 0.10 4.63
CA VAL A 75 10.22 -1.10 4.64
C VAL A 75 10.93 -2.13 5.50
N ARG A 76 10.17 -2.78 6.39
CA ARG A 76 10.68 -3.81 7.29
C ARG A 76 9.60 -4.81 7.67
N ARG A 77 10.03 -6.00 8.02
CA ARG A 77 9.19 -7.00 8.70
C ARG A 77 9.12 -6.68 10.20
N ILE A 78 7.96 -6.93 10.80
CA ILE A 78 7.67 -6.72 12.21
C ILE A 78 7.17 -8.05 12.76
N GLY A 79 7.90 -8.63 13.72
CA GLY A 79 7.68 -10.01 14.13
C GLY A 79 7.81 -10.99 12.95
N GLU A 80 6.97 -12.02 12.92
CA GLU A 80 6.99 -13.05 11.88
C GLU A 80 5.93 -12.83 10.79
N THR A 81 4.81 -12.22 11.15
CA THR A 81 3.56 -12.22 10.37
C THR A 81 3.23 -10.89 9.69
N VAL A 82 3.88 -9.79 10.07
CA VAL A 82 3.52 -8.45 9.63
C VAL A 82 4.65 -7.80 8.84
N ILE A 83 4.31 -7.10 7.77
CA ILE A 83 5.23 -6.23 7.04
C ILE A 83 4.72 -4.80 7.09
N GLY A 84 5.64 -3.85 7.21
CA GLY A 84 5.31 -2.45 7.34
C GLY A 84 6.22 -1.57 6.52
N GLY A 85 5.70 -0.41 6.15
CA GLY A 85 6.44 0.62 5.44
C GLY A 85 6.07 2.00 5.95
N PHE A 86 7.02 2.93 5.89
CA PHE A 86 6.86 4.25 6.49
C PHE A 86 7.32 5.36 5.55
N ALA A 87 6.51 6.43 5.45
CA ALA A 87 6.86 7.67 4.76
C ALA A 87 6.92 8.81 5.79
N GLY A 88 8.10 9.41 5.94
CA GLY A 88 8.37 10.43 6.97
C GLY A 88 9.83 10.41 7.42
N ALA A 89 10.13 11.06 8.55
CA ALA A 89 11.51 11.11 9.03
C ALA A 89 12.00 9.75 9.56
N THR A 90 13.27 9.43 9.29
CA THR A 90 13.84 8.11 9.65
C THR A 90 13.79 7.84 11.16
N ALA A 91 14.00 8.86 12.00
CA ALA A 91 13.94 8.72 13.46
C ALA A 91 12.55 8.26 13.94
N ASP A 92 11.49 8.87 13.41
CA ASP A 92 10.12 8.55 13.78
C ASP A 92 9.73 7.14 13.36
N SER A 93 10.27 6.67 12.23
CA SER A 93 10.02 5.31 11.76
C SER A 93 10.44 4.26 12.80
N PHE A 94 11.61 4.42 13.42
CA PHE A 94 12.10 3.48 14.43
C PHE A 94 11.16 3.43 15.64
N THR A 95 10.80 4.60 16.17
CA THR A 95 9.91 4.70 17.33
C THR A 95 8.52 4.12 17.06
N LEU A 96 7.92 4.40 15.90
CA LEU A 96 6.58 3.93 15.60
C LEU A 96 6.51 2.42 15.42
N PHE A 97 7.48 1.86 14.72
CA PHE A 97 7.54 0.42 14.54
C PHE A 97 7.89 -0.33 15.83
N GLU A 98 8.76 0.21 16.70
CA GLU A 98 9.00 -0.36 18.05
C GLU A 98 7.72 -0.35 18.89
N ARG A 99 6.94 0.74 18.83
CA ARG A 99 5.64 0.82 19.52
C ARG A 99 4.63 -0.16 18.95
N LEU A 100 4.64 -0.38 17.63
CA LEU A 100 3.78 -1.35 16.98
C LEU A 100 4.13 -2.79 17.39
N GLU A 101 5.43 -3.10 17.44
CA GLU A 101 5.94 -4.41 17.86
C GLU A 101 5.53 -4.74 19.30
N ASN A 102 5.61 -3.76 20.21
CA ASN A 102 5.16 -3.92 21.59
C ASN A 102 3.63 -4.11 21.75
N LYS A 103 2.84 -3.86 20.71
CA LYS A 103 1.37 -3.92 20.73
C LYS A 103 0.79 -4.98 19.79
N LEU A 104 1.59 -5.96 19.37
CA LEU A 104 1.17 -6.95 18.37
C LEU A 104 -0.02 -7.83 18.83
N GLU A 105 -0.20 -8.00 20.15
CA GLU A 105 -1.22 -8.90 20.72
C GLU A 105 -2.63 -8.29 20.79
N GLU A 106 -2.76 -6.97 20.96
CA GLU A 106 -4.03 -6.25 21.13
C GLU A 106 -4.28 -5.30 19.96
N HIS A 107 -5.08 -5.72 18.96
CA HIS A 107 -5.48 -4.90 17.80
C HIS A 107 -4.44 -3.83 17.38
N PRO A 108 -3.26 -4.25 16.88
CA PRO A 108 -2.05 -3.44 16.87
C PRO A 108 -2.20 -2.08 16.20
N ALA A 109 -2.96 -2.01 15.10
CA ALA A 109 -3.16 -0.79 14.34
C ALA A 109 -3.98 0.27 15.09
N VAL A 110 -5.07 -0.14 15.75
CA VAL A 110 -5.96 0.77 16.47
C VAL A 110 -5.28 1.30 17.72
N GLU A 111 -4.60 0.43 18.45
CA GLU A 111 -3.90 0.81 19.68
C GLU A 111 -2.65 1.65 19.41
N LEU A 112 -1.97 1.45 18.28
CA LEU A 112 -0.95 2.36 17.81
C LEU A 112 -1.55 3.71 17.42
N ALA A 113 -2.65 3.73 16.65
CA ALA A 113 -3.28 4.97 16.21
C ALA A 113 -3.72 5.84 17.39
N LYS A 114 -4.31 5.24 18.43
CA LYS A 114 -4.64 5.92 19.69
C LYS A 114 -3.40 6.46 20.39
N ALA A 115 -2.33 5.66 20.50
CA ALA A 115 -1.09 6.09 21.13
C ALA A 115 -0.39 7.22 20.36
N TRP A 116 -0.34 7.13 19.03
CA TRP A 116 0.20 8.15 18.14
C TRP A 116 -0.61 9.45 18.28
N ARG A 117 -1.94 9.35 18.25
CA ARG A 117 -2.83 10.48 18.48
C ARG A 117 -2.70 11.02 19.91
N SER A 118 -2.27 10.28 20.92
CA SER A 118 -2.21 10.80 22.29
C SER A 118 -0.89 11.52 22.60
N ASP A 119 0.17 11.17 21.89
CA ASP A 119 1.51 11.68 22.09
C ASP A 119 1.68 13.09 21.49
N LYS A 120 2.13 14.04 22.32
CA LYS A 120 2.31 15.45 21.94
C LYS A 120 3.33 15.63 20.81
N TYR A 121 4.36 14.78 20.75
CA TYR A 121 5.40 14.87 19.74
C TYR A 121 4.97 14.19 18.44
N LEU A 122 4.39 12.98 18.55
CA LEU A 122 4.04 12.20 17.37
C LEU A 122 2.87 12.78 16.58
N ARG A 123 1.92 13.49 17.23
CA ARG A 123 0.78 14.14 16.54
C ARG A 123 1.16 15.22 15.54
N ARG A 124 2.38 15.78 15.64
CA ARG A 124 2.87 16.85 14.75
C ARG A 124 3.65 16.29 13.55
N LEU A 125 3.76 14.98 13.46
CA LEU A 125 4.45 14.33 12.36
C LEU A 125 3.54 14.28 11.15
N ASP A 126 4.03 14.73 10.01
CA ASP A 126 3.38 14.58 8.70
C ASP A 126 3.54 13.16 8.13
N ALA A 127 3.85 12.19 8.98
CA ALA A 127 4.21 10.85 8.58
C ALA A 127 2.98 9.95 8.42
N VAL A 128 3.10 9.01 7.48
CA VAL A 128 2.10 7.99 7.19
C VAL A 128 2.77 6.63 7.21
N MET A 129 2.10 5.65 7.80
CA MET A 129 2.60 4.28 7.89
C MET A 129 1.62 3.32 7.22
N VAL A 130 2.15 2.34 6.51
CA VAL A 130 1.41 1.19 6.00
C VAL A 130 1.83 -0.04 6.78
N VAL A 131 0.84 -0.84 7.16
CA VAL A 131 1.03 -2.12 7.85
C VAL A 131 0.16 -3.14 7.15
N ALA A 132 0.71 -4.30 6.82
CA ALA A 132 -0.03 -5.36 6.17
C ALA A 132 0.33 -6.71 6.78
N ASP A 133 -0.68 -7.54 6.95
CA ASP A 133 -0.56 -8.96 7.27
C ASP A 133 -1.10 -9.81 6.11
N SER A 134 -1.34 -11.10 6.36
CA SER A 134 -1.91 -12.03 5.40
C SER A 134 -3.36 -11.73 5.00
N GLU A 135 -4.12 -11.00 5.80
CA GLU A 135 -5.57 -10.82 5.68
C GLU A 135 -5.98 -9.37 5.38
N ILE A 136 -5.45 -8.39 6.11
CA ILE A 136 -5.81 -6.97 6.08
C ILE A 136 -4.58 -6.07 5.83
N SER A 137 -4.79 -4.96 5.12
CA SER A 137 -3.76 -3.97 4.83
C SER A 137 -4.27 -2.63 5.31
N LEU A 138 -3.52 -1.95 6.16
CA LEU A 138 -3.96 -0.77 6.88
C LEU A 138 -3.01 0.39 6.66
N THR A 139 -3.58 1.58 6.48
CA THR A 139 -2.89 2.86 6.52
C THR A 139 -3.15 3.51 7.86
N ILE A 140 -2.10 3.93 8.56
CA ILE A 140 -2.16 4.59 9.86
C ILE A 140 -1.56 5.99 9.75
N THR A 141 -2.29 6.99 10.24
CA THR A 141 -1.87 8.40 10.22
C THR A 141 -1.61 8.94 11.63
N GLY A 142 -0.82 10.01 11.73
CA GLY A 142 -0.61 10.73 13.01
C GLY A 142 -1.87 11.40 13.58
N ASN A 143 -2.91 11.55 12.75
CA ASN A 143 -4.23 11.95 13.20
C ASN A 143 -4.98 10.82 13.90
N GLY A 144 -4.44 9.61 13.96
CA GLY A 144 -5.11 8.46 14.56
C GLY A 144 -6.16 7.82 13.67
N ASP A 145 -6.09 8.05 12.35
CA ASP A 145 -6.93 7.36 11.38
C ASP A 145 -6.35 5.99 11.08
N VAL A 146 -7.22 4.98 10.98
CA VAL A 146 -6.88 3.62 10.52
C VAL A 146 -7.77 3.33 9.33
N LEU A 147 -7.16 3.20 8.15
CA LEU A 147 -7.88 3.12 6.88
C LEU A 147 -7.48 1.87 6.12
N GLU A 148 -8.47 1.06 5.77
CA GLU A 148 -8.30 -0.10 4.87
C GLU A 148 -8.63 0.33 3.42
N PRO A 149 -7.79 0.00 2.43
CA PRO A 149 -8.08 0.26 1.02
C PRO A 149 -9.14 -0.72 0.50
N TYR A 150 -10.04 -0.23 -0.35
CA TYR A 150 -11.06 -1.09 -0.97
C TYR A 150 -10.49 -2.02 -2.06
N ASP A 151 -9.34 -1.68 -2.63
CA ASP A 151 -8.71 -2.35 -3.78
C ASP A 151 -7.42 -3.11 -3.40
N GLY A 152 -7.07 -3.15 -2.12
CA GLY A 152 -5.84 -3.81 -1.65
C GLY A 152 -4.54 -3.10 -2.08
N VAL A 153 -4.62 -1.87 -2.59
CA VAL A 153 -3.47 -1.08 -3.03
C VAL A 153 -3.32 0.16 -2.16
N ILE A 154 -2.14 0.34 -1.56
CA ILE A 154 -1.83 1.50 -0.73
C ILE A 154 -0.54 2.13 -1.23
N GLY A 155 -0.59 3.38 -1.66
CA GLY A 155 0.59 4.17 -1.99
C GLY A 155 0.74 5.35 -1.02
N ILE A 156 1.89 5.44 -0.35
CA ILE A 156 2.23 6.55 0.56
C ILE A 156 3.56 7.21 0.15
N GLY A 157 3.78 8.42 0.65
CA GLY A 157 5.00 9.19 0.38
C GLY A 157 4.91 10.05 -0.88
N SER A 158 6.06 10.62 -1.27
CA SER A 158 6.15 11.64 -2.33
C SER A 158 5.66 11.15 -3.70
N GLY A 159 5.94 9.89 -4.05
CA GLY A 159 5.49 9.24 -5.28
C GLY A 159 4.34 8.26 -5.09
N GLY A 160 3.69 8.24 -3.91
CA GLY A 160 2.66 7.24 -3.57
C GLY A 160 1.45 7.27 -4.50
N SER A 161 1.06 8.45 -4.99
CA SER A 161 -0.05 8.61 -5.93
C SER A 161 0.27 8.01 -7.31
N TYR A 162 1.49 8.20 -7.81
CA TYR A 162 1.93 7.60 -9.08
C TYR A 162 2.01 6.09 -8.97
N ALA A 163 2.58 5.59 -7.87
CA ALA A 163 2.73 4.16 -7.61
C ALA A 163 1.37 3.46 -7.48
N SER A 164 0.44 4.03 -6.70
CA SER A 164 -0.91 3.46 -6.51
C SER A 164 -1.75 3.52 -7.79
N ALA A 165 -1.68 4.60 -8.56
CA ALA A 165 -2.37 4.70 -9.85
C ALA A 165 -1.85 3.65 -10.85
N ALA A 166 -0.53 3.47 -10.94
CA ALA A 166 0.06 2.44 -11.79
C ALA A 166 -0.31 1.03 -11.32
N ALA A 167 -0.29 0.76 -10.02
CA ALA A 167 -0.64 -0.55 -9.47
C ALA A 167 -2.10 -0.90 -9.75
N ARG A 168 -3.02 0.07 -9.57
CA ARG A 168 -4.45 -0.08 -9.92
C ARG A 168 -4.67 -0.39 -11.39
N ALA A 169 -3.92 0.26 -12.28
CA ALA A 169 -4.02 -0.02 -13.71
C ALA A 169 -3.50 -1.42 -14.09
N LEU A 170 -2.59 -2.00 -13.29
CA LEU A 170 -1.96 -3.29 -13.55
C LEU A 170 -2.63 -4.46 -12.79
N ILE A 171 -3.42 -4.20 -11.75
CA ILE A 171 -3.96 -5.24 -10.87
C ILE A 171 -4.93 -6.17 -11.60
N ASP A 172 -5.76 -5.61 -12.48
CA ASP A 172 -6.79 -6.31 -13.27
C ASP A 172 -6.20 -7.09 -14.45
N LEU A 173 -4.90 -6.94 -14.74
CA LEU A 173 -4.29 -7.64 -15.86
C LEU A 173 -4.08 -9.14 -15.54
N PRO A 174 -4.47 -10.03 -16.46
CA PRO A 174 -4.23 -11.46 -16.30
C PRO A 174 -2.72 -11.76 -16.33
N ASN A 175 -2.30 -12.81 -15.62
CA ASN A 175 -0.92 -13.30 -15.57
C ASN A 175 0.12 -12.34 -14.96
N MET A 176 -0.31 -11.39 -14.13
CA MET A 176 0.60 -10.53 -13.39
C MET A 176 0.60 -10.85 -11.89
N ASP A 177 1.76 -11.29 -11.38
CA ASP A 177 2.00 -11.52 -9.95
C ASP A 177 2.08 -10.20 -9.17
N ALA A 178 1.71 -10.23 -7.88
CA ALA A 178 1.73 -9.08 -6.98
C ALA A 178 3.10 -8.36 -6.98
N GLU A 179 4.18 -9.13 -6.97
CA GLU A 179 5.54 -8.59 -6.99
C GLU A 179 5.86 -7.88 -8.30
N THR A 180 5.42 -8.45 -9.43
CA THR A 180 5.65 -7.84 -10.75
C THR A 180 4.88 -6.53 -10.87
N ILE A 181 3.66 -6.48 -10.35
CA ILE A 181 2.84 -5.26 -10.30
C ILE A 181 3.54 -4.21 -9.44
N ALA A 182 3.96 -4.57 -8.22
CA ALA A 182 4.63 -3.65 -7.31
C ALA A 182 5.92 -3.06 -7.92
N LEU A 183 6.77 -3.90 -8.52
CA LEU A 183 8.00 -3.48 -9.19
C LEU A 183 7.75 -2.56 -10.39
N LYS A 184 6.82 -2.90 -11.28
CA LYS A 184 6.50 -2.05 -12.44
C LYS A 184 5.93 -0.71 -12.01
N SER A 185 5.05 -0.72 -11.01
CA SER A 185 4.41 0.50 -10.48
C SER A 185 5.42 1.44 -9.84
N MET A 186 6.36 0.89 -9.06
CA MET A 186 7.43 1.69 -8.46
C MET A 186 8.42 2.24 -9.49
N LYS A 187 8.69 1.50 -10.58
CA LYS A 187 9.49 2.04 -11.70
C LYS A 187 8.83 3.26 -12.32
N ILE A 188 7.53 3.18 -12.61
CA ILE A 188 6.76 4.32 -13.13
C ILE A 188 6.79 5.49 -12.15
N ALA A 189 6.66 5.22 -10.85
CA ALA A 189 6.75 6.27 -9.83
C ALA A 189 8.13 6.94 -9.79
N ALA A 190 9.21 6.17 -9.96
CA ALA A 190 10.57 6.70 -10.03
C ALA A 190 10.83 7.54 -11.31
N ASP A 191 10.23 7.15 -12.43
CA ASP A 191 10.34 7.92 -13.68
C ASP A 191 9.55 9.26 -13.60
N CYS A 192 8.46 9.29 -12.84
CA CYS A 192 7.58 10.46 -12.73
C CYS A 192 7.93 11.41 -11.57
N CYS A 193 8.43 10.89 -10.45
CA CYS A 193 8.63 11.65 -9.22
C CYS A 193 10.11 11.94 -8.96
N ILE A 194 10.49 13.21 -8.93
CA ILE A 194 11.87 13.65 -8.62
C ILE A 194 12.37 13.23 -7.22
N TYR A 195 11.45 12.85 -6.33
CA TYR A 195 11.74 12.41 -4.96
C TYR A 195 11.70 10.88 -4.80
N THR A 196 11.71 10.12 -5.89
CA THR A 196 11.66 8.66 -5.89
C THR A 196 12.73 8.12 -6.83
N ASN A 197 13.53 7.16 -6.38
CA ASN A 197 14.57 6.56 -7.22
C ASN A 197 14.27 5.11 -7.61
N HIS A 198 15.14 4.52 -8.43
CA HIS A 198 15.07 3.12 -8.85
C HIS A 198 15.66 2.11 -7.86
N ASN A 199 16.04 2.55 -6.65
CA ASN A 199 16.58 1.64 -5.64
C ASN A 199 15.47 1.16 -4.72
N PHE A 200 14.98 -0.05 -4.98
CA PHE A 200 13.83 -0.60 -4.28
C PHE A 200 14.22 -1.64 -3.24
N THR A 201 13.54 -1.60 -2.10
CA THR A 201 13.52 -2.67 -1.09
C THR A 201 12.15 -3.31 -1.10
N ILE A 202 12.10 -4.65 -1.10
CA ILE A 202 10.85 -5.43 -1.20
C ILE A 202 10.75 -6.36 -0.01
N GLU A 203 9.62 -6.29 0.70
CA GLU A 203 9.18 -7.27 1.68
C GLU A 203 7.96 -8.02 1.16
N ARG A 204 7.90 -9.31 1.48
CA ARG A 204 6.87 -10.22 0.96
C ARG A 204 6.22 -11.01 2.08
N LEU A 205 4.91 -11.14 2.02
CA LEU A 205 4.15 -12.10 2.80
C LEU A 205 3.37 -13.00 1.86
N THR A 206 3.36 -14.30 2.19
CA THR A 206 2.42 -15.25 1.60
C THR A 206 1.27 -15.39 2.60
N SER A 207 0.05 -15.16 2.16
CA SER A 207 -1.15 -15.37 2.93
C SER A 207 -1.36 -16.88 3.08
N THR A 208 -1.14 -17.38 4.29
CA THR A 208 -1.35 -18.79 4.59
C THR A 208 -2.85 -19.04 4.78
N THR A 209 -3.62 -19.05 3.69
CA THR A 209 -4.93 -19.75 3.65
C THR A 209 -4.74 -21.27 3.47
N ALA A 210 -3.56 -21.81 3.83
CA ALA A 210 -3.22 -23.23 3.71
C ALA A 210 -3.39 -24.03 5.00
N ARG A 211 -3.96 -23.46 6.08
CA ARG A 211 -4.27 -24.24 7.30
C ARG A 211 -5.46 -25.19 7.14
N SER A 212 -6.24 -25.07 6.06
CA SER A 212 -7.43 -25.89 5.82
C SER A 212 -7.12 -27.23 5.12
N LEU A 213 -5.97 -27.35 4.42
CA LEU A 213 -5.67 -28.54 3.60
C LEU A 213 -4.85 -29.63 4.33
N GLU A 214 -4.27 -29.31 5.48
CA GLU A 214 -3.56 -30.31 6.30
C GLU A 214 -4.51 -31.08 7.25
N VAL A 215 -5.65 -30.49 7.64
CA VAL A 215 -6.62 -31.14 8.52
C VAL A 215 -7.44 -32.22 7.80
N ASP A 216 -7.72 -32.07 6.51
CA ASP A 216 -8.46 -33.09 5.73
C ASP A 216 -7.63 -34.35 5.42
N ARG A 217 -6.30 -34.25 5.41
CA ARG A 217 -5.42 -35.43 5.21
C ARG A 217 -5.37 -36.33 6.43
N ASP A 218 -5.57 -35.78 7.63
CA ASP A 218 -5.63 -36.57 8.87
C ASP A 218 -7.02 -37.16 9.12
N ALA A 219 -8.10 -36.52 8.67
CA ALA A 219 -9.44 -37.10 8.73
C ALA A 219 -9.60 -38.36 7.84
N THR A 220 -8.85 -38.44 6.74
CA THR A 220 -8.89 -39.60 5.82
C THR A 220 -8.12 -40.82 6.35
N LYS A 221 -7.33 -40.67 7.44
CA LYS A 221 -6.55 -41.77 8.04
C LYS A 221 -7.24 -42.48 9.21
N LEU A 222 -8.47 -42.08 9.57
CA LEU A 222 -9.27 -42.69 10.64
C LEU A 222 -10.50 -43.47 10.14
N SER A 223 -10.54 -43.89 8.88
CA SER A 223 -11.43 -44.98 8.48
C SER A 223 -10.78 -46.33 8.81
N ASN A 224 -11.15 -46.85 9.97
CA ASN A 224 -10.74 -48.13 10.54
C ASN A 224 -10.99 -49.30 9.55
N PRO A 225 -9.98 -50.06 9.09
CA PRO A 225 -10.20 -51.22 8.20
C PRO A 225 -10.67 -52.50 8.92
N ASP A 226 -10.73 -52.52 10.25
CA ASP A 226 -10.88 -53.78 11.01
C ASP A 226 -12.33 -54.14 11.43
N LEU A 227 -13.35 -53.59 10.77
CA LEU A 227 -14.76 -53.90 11.09
C LEU A 227 -15.53 -54.68 10.00
N GLU A 228 -14.95 -54.95 8.84
CA GLU A 228 -15.60 -55.79 7.81
C GLU A 228 -15.22 -57.29 7.87
N ALA A 229 -14.25 -57.69 8.71
CA ALA A 229 -13.80 -59.08 8.76
C ALA A 229 -14.62 -60.02 9.67
N THR A 230 -15.57 -59.50 10.48
CA THR A 230 -16.28 -60.31 11.50
C THR A 230 -17.73 -60.66 11.12
N VAL A 231 -18.29 -60.11 10.04
CA VAL A 231 -19.69 -60.37 9.65
C VAL A 231 -19.83 -61.49 8.59
N GLY A 232 -18.72 -61.98 8.03
CA GLY A 232 -18.73 -62.96 6.92
C GLY A 232 -18.72 -64.45 7.29
N THR A 233 -18.54 -64.83 8.57
CA THR A 233 -18.23 -66.24 8.94
C THR A 233 -19.30 -66.92 9.80
N ALA A 234 -20.56 -66.48 9.70
CA ALA A 234 -21.67 -67.13 10.41
C ALA A 234 -22.88 -67.31 9.49
N LEU A 235 -22.77 -68.13 8.43
CA LEU A 235 -23.95 -68.61 7.65
C LEU A 235 -23.61 -69.78 6.67
N LYS A 236 -22.71 -70.73 7.04
CA LYS A 236 -22.40 -71.90 6.19
C LYS A 236 -22.17 -73.23 6.94
N GLU A 237 -22.95 -73.51 7.97
CA GLU A 237 -23.12 -74.88 8.48
C GLU A 237 -24.59 -75.15 8.80
N SER A 238 -25.37 -75.48 7.76
CA SER A 238 -26.66 -76.18 7.90
C SER A 238 -27.20 -76.66 6.53
N THR A 239 -26.50 -77.54 5.83
CA THR A 239 -27.11 -78.59 4.99
C THR A 239 -26.11 -79.69 4.69
#